data_AF-A0A5C4XZS3-F1
#
_entry.id   AF-A0A5C4XZS3-F1
#
_cell.length_a   1.000
_cell.length_b   1.000
_cell.length_c   1.000
_cell.angle_alpha   90.00
_cell.angle_beta   90.00
_cell.angle_gamma   90.00
#
_symmetry.space_group_name_H-M   'P 1'
#
loop_
_entity.id
_entity.type
_entity.pdbx_description
1 polymer ?
#
loop_
_entity_poly.entity_id
_entity_poly.type
_entity_poly.pdbx_seq_one_letter_code
_entity_poly.pdbx_strand_id
1 'polypeptide(L)'
;MARHTRQLWIWLAMDRHTRKIVSCFMGRRDAVSAFGLWEGLPTPYLDAVCHTDRLGAYKSVVFGALHRIGGTQHIERFNATLRVRVAHLVRRTLSFSRKQANLEMLIWLFIHRYNASLP
;
A
#
# COMPACT_ATOMS: atom_id res chain seq x y z
N MET A 1 13.45 -23.53 15.14
CA MET A 1 13.28 -22.60 14.01
C MET A 1 12.87 -21.24 14.54
N ALA A 2 13.76 -20.23 14.46
CA ALA A 2 13.47 -18.90 14.96
C ALA A 2 12.32 -18.26 14.16
N ARG A 3 11.24 -17.89 14.86
CA ARG A 3 10.07 -17.24 14.29
C ARG A 3 10.46 -15.80 13.91
N HIS A 4 10.69 -15.52 12.64
CA HIS A 4 10.81 -14.13 12.16
C HIS A 4 9.43 -13.46 12.26
N THR A 5 9.09 -12.98 13.45
CA THR A 5 7.83 -12.32 13.79
C THR A 5 7.85 -10.83 13.39
N ARG A 6 8.31 -10.49 12.19
CA ARG A 6 8.20 -9.11 11.68
C ARG A 6 6.99 -9.04 10.76
N GLN A 7 5.85 -8.59 11.31
CA GLN A 7 4.68 -8.30 10.50
C GLN A 7 5.03 -7.19 9.51
N LEU A 8 4.86 -7.49 8.22
CA LEU A 8 5.05 -6.56 7.13
C LEU A 8 3.67 -6.08 6.64
N TRP A 9 3.53 -4.77 6.48
CA TRP A 9 2.35 -4.09 5.98
C TRP A 9 2.67 -3.51 4.60
N ILE A 10 1.75 -3.68 3.65
CA ILE A 10 1.81 -3.05 2.34
C ILE A 10 0.97 -1.78 2.42
N TRP A 11 1.63 -0.64 2.37
CA TRP A 11 1.04 0.69 2.28
C TRP A 11 0.86 1.05 0.82
N LEU A 12 -0.30 1.59 0.46
CA LEU A 12 -0.67 1.90 -0.91
C LEU A 12 -1.34 3.26 -0.97
N ALA A 13 -0.99 4.05 -1.98
CA ALA A 13 -1.71 5.25 -2.37
C ALA A 13 -2.28 5.04 -3.77
N MET A 14 -3.56 5.35 -3.94
CA MET A 14 -4.28 5.19 -5.21
C MET A 14 -4.82 6.55 -5.65
N ASP A 15 -4.54 6.93 -6.89
CA ASP A 15 -5.22 8.05 -7.51
C ASP A 15 -6.70 7.70 -7.75
N ARG A 16 -7.59 8.56 -7.26
CA ARG A 16 -9.03 8.24 -7.24
C ARG A 16 -9.65 8.28 -8.63
N HIS A 17 -9.15 9.10 -9.54
CA HIS A 17 -9.75 9.29 -10.86
C HIS A 17 -9.32 8.18 -11.81
N THR A 18 -8.00 7.97 -11.91
CA THR A 18 -7.35 7.01 -12.82
C THR A 18 -7.30 5.60 -12.26
N ARG A 19 -7.47 5.42 -10.95
CA ARG A 19 -7.29 4.14 -10.22
C ARG A 19 -5.86 3.62 -10.17
N LYS A 20 -4.89 4.36 -10.69
CA LYS A 20 -3.49 3.96 -10.64
C LYS A 20 -2.99 3.96 -9.19
N ILE A 21 -2.19 2.96 -8.85
CA ILE A 21 -1.40 2.98 -7.62
C ILE A 21 -0.21 3.92 -7.87
N VAL A 22 -0.14 5.00 -7.11
CA VAL A 22 0.83 6.08 -7.33
C VAL A 22 1.99 6.05 -6.34
N SER A 23 1.83 5.33 -5.22
CA SER A 23 2.92 5.02 -4.29
C SER A 23 2.64 3.70 -3.57
N CYS A 24 3.70 2.99 -3.23
CA CYS A 24 3.67 1.77 -2.45
C CYS A 24 4.88 1.72 -1.52
N PHE A 25 4.66 1.36 -0.26
CA PHE A 25 5.72 1.19 0.72
C PHE A 25 5.50 -0.06 1.56
N MET A 26 6.56 -0.82 1.85
CA MET A 26 6.47 -2.06 2.61
C MET A 26 7.20 -1.90 3.94
N GLY A 27 6.44 -1.89 5.03
CA GLY A 27 6.95 -1.47 6.32
C GLY A 27 6.10 -1.95 7.50
N ARG A 28 6.26 -1.30 8.64
CA ARG A 28 5.45 -1.53 9.84
C ARG A 28 4.14 -0.74 9.75
N ARG A 29 3.20 -0.94 10.68
CA ARG A 29 1.98 -0.14 10.76
C ARG A 29 2.17 1.08 11.68
N ASP A 30 3.07 1.97 11.31
CA ASP A 30 3.47 3.15 12.09
C ASP A 30 3.67 4.40 11.22
N ALA A 31 3.92 5.54 11.89
CA ALA A 31 4.09 6.84 11.25
C ALA A 31 5.33 6.90 10.34
N VAL A 32 6.40 6.16 10.67
CA VAL A 32 7.61 6.08 9.82
C VAL A 32 7.26 5.45 8.47
N SER A 33 6.48 4.38 8.47
CA SER A 33 6.07 3.72 7.23
C SER A 33 5.02 4.53 6.46
N ALA A 34 4.17 5.30 7.16
CA ALA A 34 3.29 6.27 6.50
C ALA A 34 4.09 7.38 5.79
N PHE A 35 5.17 7.86 6.41
CA PHE A 35 6.10 8.81 5.78
C PHE A 35 6.80 8.21 4.56
N GLY A 36 7.29 6.96 4.65
CA GLY A 36 7.86 6.27 3.48
C GLY A 36 6.88 6.11 2.32
N LEU A 37 5.58 5.92 2.58
CA LEU A 37 4.55 5.98 1.54
C LEU A 37 4.44 7.38 0.93
N TRP A 38 4.44 8.41 1.76
CA TRP A 38 4.31 9.80 1.36
C TRP A 38 5.49 10.28 0.51
N GLU A 39 6.72 9.93 0.88
CA GLU A 39 7.92 10.24 0.10
C GLU A 39 7.92 9.61 -1.30
N GLY A 40 7.23 8.48 -1.47
CA GLY A 40 7.06 7.83 -2.76
C GLY A 40 6.04 8.51 -3.68
N LEU A 41 5.30 9.53 -3.21
CA LEU A 41 4.31 10.23 -4.02
C LEU A 41 4.98 11.18 -5.03
N PRO A 42 4.57 11.16 -6.31
CA PRO A 42 4.96 12.19 -7.26
C PRO A 42 4.48 13.59 -6.84
N THR A 43 5.23 14.63 -7.23
CA THR A 43 4.97 16.04 -6.84
C THR A 43 3.50 16.48 -7.00
N PRO A 44 2.77 16.11 -8.07
CA PRO A 44 1.36 16.51 -8.23
C PRO A 44 0.38 15.96 -7.18
N TYR A 45 0.82 15.05 -6.30
CA TYR A 45 -0.03 14.45 -5.26
C TYR A 45 0.26 15.01 -3.86
N LEU A 46 1.28 15.84 -3.68
CA LEU A 46 1.69 16.32 -2.35
C LEU A 46 0.70 17.31 -1.71
N ASP A 47 -0.17 17.92 -2.51
CA ASP A 47 -1.26 18.80 -2.07
C ASP A 47 -2.67 18.18 -2.29
N ALA A 48 -2.72 16.88 -2.65
CA ALA A 48 -3.98 16.20 -2.93
C ALA A 48 -4.81 15.94 -1.66
N VAL A 49 -6.14 16.01 -1.81
CA VAL A 49 -7.07 15.56 -0.76
C VAL A 49 -6.97 14.05 -0.60
N CYS A 50 -6.46 13.62 0.54
CA CYS A 50 -6.20 12.22 0.84
C CYS A 50 -7.35 11.61 1.66
N HIS A 51 -7.83 10.47 1.16
CA HIS A 51 -8.87 9.69 1.80
C HIS A 51 -8.27 8.45 2.44
N THR A 52 -8.38 8.33 3.76
CA THR A 52 -7.80 7.21 4.51
C THR A 52 -8.82 6.57 5.44
N ASP A 53 -8.45 5.43 6.02
CA ASP A 53 -9.12 4.94 7.22
C ASP A 53 -8.76 5.81 8.43
N ARG A 54 -9.24 5.45 9.62
CA ARG A 54 -8.99 6.18 10.87
C ARG A 54 -7.65 5.82 11.54
N LEU A 55 -6.70 5.20 10.83
CA LEU A 55 -5.40 4.86 11.40
C LEU A 55 -4.63 6.13 11.78
N GLY A 56 -4.22 6.22 13.06
CA GLY A 56 -3.55 7.41 13.60
C GLY A 56 -2.24 7.78 12.90
N ALA A 57 -1.57 6.83 12.25
CA ALA A 57 -0.32 7.05 11.52
C ALA A 57 -0.45 8.06 10.37
N TYR A 58 -1.63 8.20 9.75
CA TYR A 58 -1.80 9.14 8.63
C TYR A 58 -1.70 10.61 9.06
N LYS A 59 -1.89 10.92 10.34
CA LYS A 59 -1.77 12.29 10.87
C LYS A 59 -0.35 12.87 10.77
N SER A 60 0.67 12.03 10.55
CA SER A 60 2.05 12.50 10.37
C SER A 60 2.37 12.93 8.94
N VAL A 61 1.47 12.67 7.98
CA VAL A 61 1.72 12.91 6.55
C VAL A 61 0.61 13.68 5.85
N VAL A 62 -0.65 13.51 6.30
CA VAL A 62 -1.79 14.26 5.75
C VAL A 62 -2.30 15.23 6.81
N PHE A 63 -2.25 16.53 6.51
CA PHE A 63 -2.55 17.59 7.47
C PHE A 63 -3.87 18.30 7.17
N GLY A 64 -4.58 18.67 8.24
CA GLY A 64 -5.68 19.63 8.21
C GLY A 64 -6.80 19.27 7.20
N ALA A 65 -7.13 20.25 6.35
CA ALA A 65 -8.26 20.16 5.42
C ALA A 65 -8.07 19.13 4.29
N LEU A 66 -6.84 18.68 4.05
CA LEU A 66 -6.52 17.67 3.04
C LEU A 66 -6.86 16.25 3.53
N HIS A 67 -7.05 16.04 4.84
CA HIS A 67 -7.34 14.72 5.39
C HIS A 67 -8.85 14.46 5.45
N ARG A 68 -9.33 13.48 4.68
CA ARG A 68 -10.71 13.01 4.71
C ARG A 68 -10.77 11.56 5.17
N ILE A 69 -11.65 11.28 6.12
CA ILE A 69 -11.88 9.92 6.62
C ILE A 69 -12.93 9.23 5.73
N GLY A 70 -12.65 8.01 5.30
CA GLY A 70 -13.55 7.20 4.47
C GLY A 70 -13.40 7.45 2.98
N GLY A 71 -14.27 6.84 2.16
CA GLY A 71 -14.11 6.83 0.70
C GLY A 71 -12.97 5.93 0.22
N THR A 72 -12.67 4.87 0.97
CA THR A 72 -11.58 3.90 0.75
C THR A 72 -12.00 2.67 -0.06
N GLN A 73 -13.24 2.62 -0.55
CA GLN A 73 -13.85 1.46 -1.22
C GLN A 73 -13.01 0.92 -2.39
N HIS A 74 -12.40 1.81 -3.19
CA HIS A 74 -11.62 1.41 -4.36
C HIS A 74 -10.27 0.79 -3.99
N ILE A 75 -9.57 1.35 -3.00
CA ILE A 75 -8.31 0.77 -2.52
C ILE A 75 -8.56 -0.52 -1.74
N GLU A 76 -9.68 -0.63 -1.03
CA GLU A 76 -10.12 -1.88 -0.40
C GLU A 76 -10.39 -2.98 -1.43
N ARG A 77 -11.05 -2.65 -2.54
CA ARG A 77 -11.23 -3.58 -3.67
C ARG A 77 -9.89 -4.00 -4.27
N PHE A 78 -8.96 -3.07 -4.46
CA PHE A 78 -7.61 -3.40 -4.93
C PHE A 78 -6.89 -4.34 -3.95
N ASN A 79 -6.98 -4.08 -2.64
CA ASN A 79 -6.41 -4.95 -1.61
C ASN A 79 -6.97 -6.37 -1.66
N ALA A 80 -8.27 -6.53 -1.92
CA ALA A 80 -8.87 -7.84 -2.13
C ALA A 80 -8.29 -8.54 -3.36
N THR A 81 -8.22 -7.83 -4.50
CA THR A 81 -7.62 -8.35 -5.74
C THR A 81 -6.15 -8.77 -5.55
N LEU A 82 -5.36 -7.94 -4.86
CA LEU A 82 -3.96 -8.21 -4.56
C LEU A 82 -3.80 -9.50 -3.75
N ARG A 83 -4.61 -9.68 -2.69
CA ARG A 83 -4.58 -10.92 -1.88
C ARG A 83 -4.96 -12.16 -2.67
N VAL A 84 -5.98 -12.07 -3.53
CA VAL A 84 -6.41 -13.22 -4.34
C VAL A 84 -5.36 -13.60 -5.37
N ARG A 85 -4.72 -12.61 -6.02
CA ARG A 85 -3.75 -12.87 -7.10
C ARG A 85 -2.33 -13.16 -6.60
N VAL A 86 -1.98 -12.71 -5.40
CA VAL A 86 -0.68 -12.96 -4.79
C VAL A 86 -0.83 -13.98 -3.66
N ALA A 87 -0.63 -15.26 -3.99
CA ALA A 87 -0.74 -16.37 -3.04
C ALA A 87 0.15 -16.18 -1.79
N HIS A 88 1.28 -15.47 -1.95
CA HIS A 88 2.20 -15.14 -0.88
C HIS A 88 1.63 -14.29 0.26
N LEU A 89 0.52 -13.59 0.02
CA LEU A 89 -0.11 -12.76 1.03
C LEU A 89 -1.15 -13.51 1.87
N VAL A 90 -1.56 -14.72 1.45
CA VAL A 90 -2.67 -15.47 2.08
C VAL A 90 -2.16 -16.71 2.80
N ARG A 91 -1.25 -17.48 2.20
CA ARG A 91 -0.89 -18.82 2.70
C ARG A 91 0.50 -18.86 3.32
N ARG A 92 0.57 -18.63 4.64
CA ARG A 92 1.82 -18.67 5.42
C ARG A 92 2.59 -19.98 5.34
N THR A 93 1.91 -21.12 5.16
CA THR A 93 2.54 -22.45 5.19
C THR A 93 2.85 -23.03 3.82
N LEU A 94 2.10 -22.64 2.78
CA LEU A 94 2.16 -23.27 1.45
C LEU A 94 2.82 -22.41 0.37
N SER A 95 2.85 -21.09 0.55
CA SER A 95 3.38 -20.18 -0.45
C SER A 95 3.98 -18.98 0.26
N PHE A 96 5.08 -19.14 1.00
CA PHE A 96 5.75 -18.02 1.64
C PHE A 96 7.04 -17.66 0.90
N SER A 97 7.35 -16.36 0.83
CA SER A 97 8.67 -15.93 0.40
C SER A 97 9.65 -16.01 1.57
N ARG A 98 10.80 -16.65 1.36
CA ARG A 98 11.89 -16.70 2.36
C ARG A 98 12.64 -15.36 2.47
N LYS A 99 12.68 -14.59 1.39
CA LYS A 99 13.36 -13.29 1.31
C LYS A 99 12.34 -12.17 1.14
N GLN A 100 12.43 -11.14 1.97
CA GLN A 100 11.55 -9.97 1.89
C GLN A 100 11.68 -9.28 0.52
N ALA A 101 12.90 -9.10 -0.01
CA ALA A 101 13.14 -8.49 -1.31
C ALA A 101 12.38 -9.17 -2.47
N ASN A 102 12.23 -10.50 -2.43
CA ASN A 102 11.48 -11.22 -3.47
C ASN A 102 9.98 -10.91 -3.37
N LEU A 103 9.44 -10.79 -2.16
CA LEU A 103 8.05 -10.40 -1.96
C LEU A 103 7.83 -8.95 -2.44
N GLU A 104 8.74 -8.05 -2.08
CA GLU A 104 8.70 -6.64 -2.51
C GLU A 104 8.70 -6.53 -4.03
N MET A 105 9.63 -7.21 -4.71
CA MET A 105 9.71 -7.23 -6.17
C MET A 105 8.42 -7.77 -6.80
N LEU A 106 7.83 -8.83 -6.22
CA LEU A 106 6.58 -9.39 -6.72
C LEU A 106 5.40 -8.42 -6.57
N ILE A 107 5.32 -7.68 -5.46
CA ILE A 107 4.29 -6.65 -5.26
C ILE A 107 4.50 -5.50 -6.25
N TRP A 108 5.73 -5.02 -6.44
CA TRP A 108 6.04 -3.99 -7.42
C TRP A 108 5.67 -4.41 -8.84
N LEU A 109 6.03 -5.62 -9.26
CA LEU A 109 5.68 -6.15 -10.57
C LEU A 109 4.16 -6.25 -10.76
N PHE A 110 3.44 -6.69 -9.73
CA PHE A 110 1.98 -6.73 -9.75
C PHE A 110 1.38 -5.33 -9.93
N ILE A 111 1.87 -4.34 -9.18
CA ILE A 111 1.42 -2.95 -9.27
C ILE A 111 1.69 -2.37 -10.65
N HIS A 112 2.90 -2.56 -11.21
CA HIS A 112 3.23 -2.11 -12.55
C HIS A 112 2.30 -2.70 -13.60
N ARG A 113 2.07 -4.02 -13.55
CA ARG A 113 1.13 -4.68 -14.46
C ARG A 113 -0.31 -4.20 -14.29
N TYR A 114 -0.75 -3.98 -13.05
CA TYR A 114 -2.08 -3.44 -12.76
C TYR A 114 -2.23 -2.04 -13.37
N ASN A 115 -1.29 -1.14 -13.12
CA ASN A 115 -1.32 0.22 -13.65
C ASN A 115 -1.29 0.26 -15.19
N ALA A 116 -0.53 -0.64 -15.82
CA ALA A 116 -0.47 -0.76 -17.28
C ALA A 116 -1.74 -1.37 -17.91
N SER A 117 -2.56 -2.04 -17.11
CA SER A 117 -3.84 -2.63 -17.57
C SER A 117 -5.03 -1.68 -17.47
N LEU A 118 -4.85 -0.52 -16.83
CA LEU A 118 -5.88 0.51 -16.75
C LEU A 118 -5.95 1.29 -18.07
N PRO A 119 -7.16 1.69 -18.49
CA PRO A 119 -7.36 2.47 -19.71
C PRO A 119 -6.70 3.86 -19.66
#